data_AF-Q4SCM5-F1
#
_entry.id   AF-Q4SCM5-F1
#
_cell.length_a   1.000
_cell.length_b   1.000
_cell.length_c   1.000
_cell.angle_alpha   90.00
_cell.angle_beta   90.00
_cell.angle_gamma   90.00
#
_symmetry.space_group_name_H-M   'P 1'
#
loop_
_entity.id
_entity.type
_entity.pdbx_description
1 polymer ?
#
loop_
_entity_poly.entity_id
_entity_poly.type
_entity_poly.pdbx_seq_one_letter_code
_entity_poly.pdbx_strand_id
1 'polypeptide(L)'
;RMNHLSLSELCCLFCCPPCPSKIASKLAFLPPEPTYSLMCDDSGSRWTLHLSERADWQYSSREKEAIECFMTRTSRGNRIACMFVRCSPTARYGIRPENVIVYGQSIGTVPSVDLASRYESAAVILHSPLTSGMRVAFPDTKKTYCFDAFPNIDKISKVTSPVLVIHGTEDEVIDFSHGLALYERCQRPVEPLWVEGAGHNDVELYGQYLERLKQFVAHELVN
;
A
#
# COMPACT_ATOMS: atom_id res chain seq x y z
N ARG A 1 -10.36 10.05 18.49
CA ARG A 1 -11.65 10.11 17.73
C ARG A 1 -11.31 10.27 16.26
N MET A 2 -11.25 9.17 15.53
CA MET A 2 -11.11 9.17 14.07
C MET A 2 -12.26 8.34 13.49
N ASN A 3 -12.87 8.89 12.45
CA ASN A 3 -13.69 8.26 11.40
C ASN A 3 -15.09 7.73 11.79
N HIS A 4 -16.11 8.55 11.47
CA HIS A 4 -17.43 8.06 11.09
C HIS A 4 -17.55 8.19 9.57
N LEU A 5 -17.20 7.13 8.83
CA LEU A 5 -17.72 6.95 7.47
C LEU A 5 -19.12 6.34 7.60
N SER A 6 -20.10 6.99 7.00
CA SER A 6 -21.50 6.54 7.01
C SER A 6 -21.70 5.29 6.14
N LEU A 7 -22.75 4.51 6.45
CA LEU A 7 -23.17 3.35 5.65
C LEU A 7 -23.40 3.70 4.17
N SER A 8 -23.82 4.94 3.89
CA SER A 8 -23.99 5.46 2.53
C SER A 8 -22.66 5.62 1.79
N GLU A 9 -21.62 6.10 2.48
CA GLU A 9 -20.28 6.28 1.92
C GLU A 9 -19.60 4.94 1.65
N LEU A 10 -19.77 3.96 2.55
CA LEU A 10 -19.40 2.56 2.33
C LEU A 10 -20.11 1.97 1.11
N CYS A 11 -21.42 2.13 0.98
CA CYS A 11 -22.16 1.66 -0.21
C CYS A 11 -21.70 2.34 -1.51
N CYS A 12 -21.33 3.63 -1.49
CA CYS A 12 -20.80 4.30 -2.68
C CYS A 12 -19.41 3.79 -3.08
N LEU A 13 -18.62 3.34 -2.09
CA LEU A 13 -17.30 2.76 -2.25
C LEU A 13 -17.31 1.30 -2.74
N PHE A 14 -18.32 0.53 -2.35
CA PHE A 14 -18.37 -0.91 -2.64
C PHE A 14 -19.44 -1.32 -3.66
N CYS A 15 -20.46 -0.48 -3.93
CA CYS A 15 -21.60 -0.83 -4.78
C CYS A 15 -21.65 -0.09 -6.13
N CYS A 16 -20.70 0.81 -6.42
CA CYS A 16 -20.50 1.29 -7.80
C CYS A 16 -19.61 0.29 -8.57
N PRO A 17 -19.91 -0.02 -9.84
CA PRO A 17 -19.27 -1.11 -10.58
C PRO A 17 -17.75 -1.01 -10.50
N PRO A 18 -17.04 -2.12 -10.21
CA PRO A 18 -15.66 -2.07 -9.80
C PRO A 18 -14.80 -1.68 -11.02
N CYS A 19 -14.29 -0.45 -11.02
CA CYS A 19 -12.97 -0.21 -11.58
C CYS A 19 -12.03 -0.12 -10.37
N PRO A 20 -11.40 -1.23 -9.93
CA PRO A 20 -10.60 -1.30 -8.71
C PRO A 20 -9.53 -0.20 -8.63
N SER A 21 -9.03 0.24 -9.80
CA SER A 21 -8.04 1.31 -9.92
C SER A 21 -8.54 2.68 -9.44
N LYS A 22 -9.81 3.04 -9.67
CA LYS A 22 -10.35 4.38 -9.38
C LYS A 22 -10.70 4.61 -7.91
N ILE A 23 -11.00 3.55 -7.19
CA ILE A 23 -11.40 3.61 -5.77
C ILE A 23 -10.15 3.56 -4.89
N ALA A 24 -9.21 2.65 -5.20
CA ALA A 24 -7.90 2.65 -4.56
C ALA A 24 -7.16 3.99 -4.77
N SER A 25 -7.21 4.58 -5.97
CA SER A 25 -6.59 5.90 -6.23
C SER A 25 -7.22 7.06 -5.47
N LYS A 26 -8.53 6.97 -5.15
CA LYS A 26 -9.27 8.02 -4.43
C LYS A 26 -9.16 7.86 -2.91
N LEU A 27 -9.12 6.64 -2.41
CA LEU A 27 -8.94 6.34 -0.98
C LEU A 27 -7.49 6.49 -0.53
N ALA A 28 -6.52 6.13 -1.37
CA ALA A 28 -5.10 6.21 -1.01
C ALA A 28 -4.59 7.66 -0.92
N PHE A 29 -5.31 8.62 -1.49
CA PHE A 29 -4.87 10.02 -1.53
C PHE A 29 -6.09 10.96 -1.52
N LEU A 30 -6.47 11.47 -0.35
CA LEU A 30 -6.70 12.90 -0.28
C LEU A 30 -5.32 13.51 -0.55
N PRO A 31 -5.06 14.09 -1.73
CA PRO A 31 -3.72 14.54 -2.05
C PRO A 31 -3.32 15.57 -0.99
N PRO A 32 -2.17 15.37 -0.31
CA PRO A 32 -1.69 16.37 0.62
C PRO A 32 -1.52 17.70 -0.12
N GLU A 33 -1.49 18.80 0.63
CA GLU A 33 -1.18 20.07 0.00
C GLU A 33 0.11 19.96 -0.81
N PRO A 34 0.12 20.42 -2.07
CA PRO A 34 1.30 20.30 -2.91
C PRO A 34 2.50 20.94 -2.23
N THR A 35 3.56 20.15 -2.07
CA THR A 35 4.84 20.63 -1.56
C THR A 35 5.73 21.20 -2.67
N TYR A 36 5.19 21.34 -3.88
CA TYR A 36 5.90 21.83 -5.05
C TYR A 36 5.05 22.76 -5.91
N SER A 37 5.71 23.61 -6.69
CA SER A 37 5.11 24.42 -7.74
C SER A 37 6.01 24.44 -8.98
N LEU A 38 5.40 24.57 -10.16
CA LEU A 38 6.13 24.79 -11.40
C LEU A 38 6.11 26.27 -11.74
N MET A 39 7.28 26.88 -11.78
CA MET A 39 7.44 28.29 -12.14
C MET A 39 7.98 28.39 -13.55
N CYS A 40 7.31 29.18 -14.37
CA CYS A 40 7.80 29.54 -15.68
C CYS A 40 8.69 30.76 -15.56
N ASP A 41 9.77 30.80 -16.33
CA ASP A 41 10.56 32.01 -16.51
C ASP A 41 9.77 33.07 -17.31
N ASP A 42 10.26 34.31 -17.29
CA ASP A 42 9.63 35.45 -17.96
C ASP A 42 9.47 35.25 -19.47
N SER A 43 10.28 34.36 -20.07
CA SER A 43 10.25 34.04 -21.49
C SER A 43 9.18 33.02 -21.87
N GLY A 44 8.56 32.33 -20.90
CA GLY A 44 7.57 31.30 -21.18
C GLY A 44 8.16 29.95 -21.61
N SER A 45 9.49 29.85 -21.70
CA SER A 45 10.18 28.74 -22.37
C SER A 45 10.78 27.72 -21.41
N ARG A 46 11.10 28.13 -20.18
CA ARG A 46 11.74 27.28 -19.19
C ARG A 46 10.87 27.15 -17.96
N TRP A 47 10.53 25.91 -17.62
CA TRP A 47 9.83 25.57 -16.39
C TRP A 47 10.82 25.02 -15.38
N THR A 48 10.72 25.50 -14.15
CA THR A 48 11.55 25.04 -13.03
C THR A 48 10.67 24.50 -11.91
N LEU A 49 11.14 23.40 -11.31
CA LEU A 49 10.52 22.84 -10.12
C LEU A 49 10.90 23.68 -8.91
N HIS A 50 9.93 24.23 -8.21
CA HIS A 50 10.12 24.85 -6.91
C HIS A 50 9.57 23.92 -5.85
N LEU A 51 10.39 23.62 -4.83
CA LEU A 51 10.01 22.76 -3.72
C LEU A 51 9.84 23.65 -2.49
N SER A 52 8.74 23.49 -1.77
CA SER A 52 8.54 24.14 -0.47
C SER A 52 9.42 23.50 0.60
N GLU A 53 9.60 24.17 1.73
CA GLU A 53 10.33 23.60 2.87
C GLU A 53 9.72 22.27 3.35
N ARG A 54 8.39 22.12 3.26
CA ARG A 54 7.65 20.88 3.58
C ARG A 54 7.95 19.71 2.63
N ALA A 55 8.65 19.94 1.52
CA ALA A 55 9.00 18.86 0.61
C ALA A 55 10.09 17.94 1.16
N ASP A 56 10.76 18.33 2.26
CA ASP A 56 11.88 17.60 2.87
C ASP A 56 12.87 17.09 1.81
N TRP A 57 13.31 17.99 0.92
CA TRP A 57 14.24 17.63 -0.15
C TRP A 57 15.61 17.31 0.44
N GLN A 58 15.89 16.01 0.55
CA GLN A 58 17.11 15.47 1.18
C GLN A 58 18.34 15.49 0.25
N TYR A 59 18.23 16.04 -0.96
CA TYR A 59 19.29 16.02 -1.98
C TYR A 59 19.79 17.43 -2.31
N SER A 60 20.85 17.53 -3.12
CA SER A 60 21.41 18.83 -3.48
C SER A 60 20.63 19.48 -4.63
N SER A 61 20.94 20.75 -4.91
CA SER A 61 20.40 21.47 -6.07
C SER A 61 20.78 20.82 -7.41
N ARG A 62 21.90 20.08 -7.45
CA ARG A 62 22.36 19.43 -8.68
C ARG A 62 21.43 18.29 -9.12
N GLU A 63 20.91 17.49 -8.19
CA GLU A 63 19.91 16.47 -8.51
C GLU A 63 18.60 17.12 -8.97
N LYS A 64 18.25 18.27 -8.39
CA LYS A 64 17.07 19.03 -8.78
C LYS A 64 17.16 19.56 -10.22
N GLU A 65 18.35 19.95 -10.68
CA GLU A 65 18.61 20.35 -12.08
C GLU A 65 18.49 19.19 -13.09
N ALA A 66 18.57 17.94 -12.64
CA ALA A 66 18.33 16.78 -13.49
C ALA A 66 16.83 16.54 -13.77
N ILE A 67 15.95 17.29 -13.09
CA ILE A 67 14.51 17.24 -13.27
C ILE A 67 14.10 18.31 -14.28
N GLU A 68 13.64 17.87 -15.45
CA GLU A 68 13.04 18.75 -16.44
C GLU A 68 11.54 18.84 -16.20
N CYS A 69 11.00 20.04 -16.33
CA CYS A 69 9.58 20.27 -16.21
C CYS A 69 9.06 20.96 -17.46
N PHE A 70 7.80 20.69 -17.80
CA PHE A 70 7.06 21.42 -18.81
C PHE A 70 5.57 21.26 -18.59
N MET A 71 4.78 22.15 -19.17
CA MET A 71 3.32 22.06 -19.18
C MET A 71 2.84 21.60 -20.54
N THR A 72 1.90 20.66 -20.57
CA THR A 72 1.19 20.26 -21.79
C THR A 72 -0.32 20.38 -21.61
N ARG A 73 -1.08 20.20 -22.69
CA ARG A 73 -2.55 20.19 -22.66
C ARG A 73 -3.09 18.88 -23.21
N THR A 74 -4.15 18.37 -22.59
CA THR A 74 -4.92 17.26 -23.17
C THR A 74 -5.73 17.73 -24.36
N SER A 75 -6.22 16.78 -25.16
CA SER A 75 -7.20 17.03 -26.22
C SER A 75 -8.50 17.71 -25.73
N ARG A 76 -8.79 17.62 -24.42
CA ARG A 76 -9.93 18.28 -23.78
C ARG A 76 -9.57 19.65 -23.15
N GLY A 77 -8.36 20.14 -23.38
CA GLY A 77 -7.90 21.46 -22.91
C GLY A 77 -7.36 21.50 -21.47
N ASN A 78 -7.33 20.38 -20.75
CA ASN A 78 -6.79 20.32 -19.39
C ASN A 78 -5.29 20.53 -19.41
N ARG A 79 -4.77 21.38 -18.52
CA ARG A 79 -3.32 21.57 -18.34
C ARG A 79 -2.76 20.42 -17.50
N ILE A 80 -1.69 19.81 -17.97
CA ILE A 80 -0.93 18.77 -17.28
C ILE A 80 0.48 19.27 -17.03
N ALA A 81 0.93 19.15 -15.78
CA ALA A 81 2.33 19.27 -15.42
C ALA A 81 3.06 17.98 -15.78
N CYS A 82 4.11 18.08 -16.59
CA CYS A 82 4.97 16.97 -16.95
C CYS A 82 6.34 17.19 -16.28
N MET A 83 6.83 16.14 -15.63
CA MET A 83 8.13 16.11 -14.99
C MET A 83 8.91 14.93 -15.55
N PHE A 84 10.07 15.20 -16.16
CA PHE A 84 10.98 14.19 -16.66
C PHE A 84 12.24 14.21 -15.79
N VAL A 85 12.43 13.15 -15.02
CA VAL A 85 13.64 12.97 -14.22
C VAL A 85 14.64 12.21 -15.09
N ARG A 86 15.74 12.85 -15.47
CA ARG A 86 16.81 12.16 -16.20
C ARG A 86 17.35 11.02 -15.34
N CYS A 87 17.16 9.79 -15.79
CA CYS A 87 17.75 8.62 -15.14
C CYS A 87 19.28 8.77 -15.12
N SER A 88 19.85 8.83 -13.92
CA SER A 88 21.30 8.73 -13.76
C SER A 88 21.76 7.33 -14.17
N PRO A 89 22.87 7.17 -14.93
CA PRO A 89 23.49 5.87 -15.18
C PRO A 89 23.91 5.15 -13.88
N THR A 90 23.99 5.88 -12.77
CA THR A 90 24.35 5.39 -11.43
C THR A 90 23.22 5.62 -10.43
N ALA A 91 21.96 5.37 -10.81
CA ALA A 91 20.79 5.62 -9.96
C ALA A 91 20.99 5.07 -8.53
N ARG A 92 21.29 5.98 -7.58
CA ARG A 92 21.57 5.65 -6.17
C ARG A 92 20.32 5.28 -5.36
N TYR A 93 19.13 5.47 -5.93
CA TYR A 93 17.83 5.20 -5.28
C TYR A 93 17.17 3.92 -5.78
N GLY A 94 17.90 3.04 -6.46
CA GLY A 94 17.43 1.70 -6.78
C GLY A 94 17.58 0.79 -5.56
N ILE A 95 16.65 0.87 -4.59
CA ILE A 95 16.50 -0.22 -3.63
C ILE A 95 16.06 -1.43 -4.45
N ARG A 96 16.93 -2.44 -4.54
CA ARG A 96 16.62 -3.66 -5.27
C ARG A 96 15.42 -4.36 -4.59
N PRO A 97 14.49 -4.98 -5.34
CA PRO A 97 13.28 -5.58 -4.76
C PRO A 97 13.55 -6.55 -3.60
N GLU A 98 14.68 -7.27 -3.64
CA GLU A 98 15.16 -8.16 -2.57
C GLU A 98 15.54 -7.45 -1.26
N ASN A 99 15.58 -6.11 -1.24
CA ASN A 99 15.79 -5.29 -0.04
C ASN A 99 14.51 -4.53 0.38
N VAL A 100 13.36 -4.83 -0.23
CA VAL A 100 12.08 -4.16 0.04
C VAL A 100 11.12 -5.13 0.72
N ILE A 101 10.64 -4.76 1.91
CA ILE A 101 9.53 -5.46 2.59
C ILE A 101 8.23 -4.72 2.29
N VAL A 102 7.23 -5.43 1.78
CA VAL A 102 5.89 -4.87 1.55
C VAL A 102 5.08 -5.08 2.82
N TYR A 103 4.61 -4.00 3.45
CA TYR A 103 3.78 -4.07 4.65
C TYR A 103 2.39 -3.51 4.36
N GLY A 104 1.35 -4.26 4.76
CA GLY A 104 -0.03 -3.80 4.72
C GLY A 104 -0.74 -4.12 6.02
N GLN A 105 -1.54 -3.17 6.52
CA GLN A 105 -2.43 -3.37 7.66
C GLN A 105 -3.88 -3.21 7.22
N SER A 106 -4.78 -4.09 7.69
CA SER A 106 -6.22 -3.99 7.42
C SER A 106 -6.47 -3.88 5.91
N ILE A 107 -7.22 -2.87 5.46
CA ILE A 107 -7.45 -2.60 4.03
C ILE A 107 -6.15 -2.39 3.21
N GLY A 108 -5.06 -1.95 3.84
CA GLY A 108 -3.74 -1.80 3.21
C GLY A 108 -3.13 -3.12 2.73
N THR A 109 -3.64 -4.27 3.22
CA THR A 109 -3.23 -5.59 2.75
C THR A 109 -3.70 -5.88 1.33
N VAL A 110 -4.75 -5.21 0.85
CA VAL A 110 -5.26 -5.33 -0.51
C VAL A 110 -4.23 -4.95 -1.57
N PRO A 111 -3.72 -3.70 -1.60
CA PRO A 111 -2.68 -3.33 -2.56
C PRO A 111 -1.37 -4.07 -2.29
N SER A 112 -1.09 -4.44 -1.03
CA SER A 112 0.14 -5.17 -0.67
C SER A 112 0.18 -6.57 -1.28
N VAL A 113 -0.90 -7.35 -1.15
CA VAL A 113 -1.03 -8.67 -1.76
C VAL A 113 -1.10 -8.56 -3.29
N ASP A 114 -1.83 -7.56 -3.84
CA ASP A 114 -1.86 -7.37 -5.30
C ASP A 114 -0.47 -7.07 -5.86
N LEU A 115 0.31 -6.20 -5.21
CA LEU A 115 1.67 -5.86 -5.61
C LEU A 115 2.59 -7.09 -5.53
N ALA A 116 2.62 -7.76 -4.37
CA ALA A 116 3.48 -8.92 -4.13
C ALA A 116 3.09 -10.16 -4.95
N SER A 117 1.86 -10.22 -5.47
CA SER A 117 1.43 -11.29 -6.39
C SER A 117 1.95 -11.11 -7.83
N ARG A 118 2.53 -9.95 -8.14
CA ARG A 118 3.01 -9.58 -9.49
C ARG A 118 4.51 -9.31 -9.53
N TYR A 119 5.08 -8.83 -8.43
CA TYR A 119 6.48 -8.44 -8.32
C TYR A 119 7.10 -9.11 -7.10
N GLU A 120 8.36 -9.50 -7.24
CA GLU A 120 9.14 -10.02 -6.12
C GLU A 120 9.46 -8.91 -5.12
N SER A 121 9.55 -9.30 -3.85
CA SER A 121 9.97 -8.45 -2.73
C SER A 121 10.81 -9.29 -1.77
N ALA A 122 11.58 -8.66 -0.89
CA ALA A 122 12.31 -9.36 0.17
C ALA A 122 11.36 -10.22 1.03
N ALA A 123 10.20 -9.65 1.34
CA ALA A 123 9.16 -10.23 2.16
C ALA A 123 7.84 -9.46 2.04
N VAL A 124 6.78 -10.04 2.61
CA VAL A 124 5.49 -9.40 2.83
C VAL A 124 5.07 -9.54 4.29
N ILE A 125 4.56 -8.47 4.88
CA ILE A 125 3.94 -8.47 6.20
C ILE A 125 2.46 -8.09 6.03
N LEU A 126 1.59 -8.97 6.51
CA LEU A 126 0.14 -8.79 6.50
C LEU A 126 -0.36 -8.66 7.93
N HIS A 127 -0.74 -7.46 8.34
CA HIS A 127 -1.23 -7.15 9.69
C HIS A 127 -2.77 -7.00 9.67
N SER A 128 -3.49 -7.79 10.47
CA SER A 128 -4.95 -7.91 10.49
C SER A 128 -5.56 -7.95 9.09
N PRO A 129 -5.10 -8.87 8.22
CA PRO A 129 -5.49 -8.84 6.82
C PRO A 129 -6.90 -9.34 6.59
N LEU A 130 -7.53 -8.82 5.54
CA LEU A 130 -8.80 -9.34 5.05
C LEU A 130 -8.62 -10.30 3.87
N THR A 131 -9.42 -11.37 3.86
CA THR A 131 -9.50 -12.32 2.74
C THR A 131 -10.20 -11.72 1.52
N SER A 132 -11.23 -10.91 1.74
CA SER A 132 -12.00 -10.18 0.72
C SER A 132 -12.99 -9.20 1.38
N GLY A 133 -13.45 -8.19 0.66
CA GLY A 133 -14.47 -7.26 1.14
C GLY A 133 -15.80 -7.93 1.47
N MET A 134 -16.25 -8.89 0.65
CA MET A 134 -17.50 -9.62 0.94
C MET A 134 -17.41 -10.45 2.22
N ARG A 135 -16.28 -11.10 2.49
CA ARG A 135 -16.11 -11.89 3.72
C ARG A 135 -16.04 -11.01 4.98
N VAL A 136 -15.58 -9.77 4.86
CA VAL A 136 -15.67 -8.80 5.98
C VAL A 136 -17.14 -8.41 6.23
N ALA A 137 -17.88 -8.06 5.18
CA ALA A 137 -19.28 -7.64 5.32
C ALA A 137 -20.25 -8.79 5.64
N PHE A 138 -19.93 -10.00 5.15
CA PHE A 138 -20.75 -11.19 5.24
C PHE A 138 -19.84 -12.41 5.57
N PRO A 139 -19.54 -12.66 6.85
CA PRO A 139 -18.57 -13.68 7.30
C PRO A 139 -18.83 -15.10 6.76
N ASP A 140 -20.09 -15.48 6.53
CA ASP A 140 -20.46 -16.80 6.00
C ASP A 140 -20.17 -16.98 4.50
N THR A 141 -19.57 -15.99 3.84
CA THR A 141 -19.26 -16.03 2.40
C THR A 141 -18.14 -17.04 2.09
N LYS A 142 -18.53 -18.24 1.61
CA LYS A 142 -17.58 -19.31 1.27
C LYS A 142 -16.95 -19.20 -0.12
N LYS A 143 -17.60 -18.51 -1.06
CA LYS A 143 -17.18 -18.40 -2.46
C LYS A 143 -16.81 -16.97 -2.81
N THR A 144 -15.83 -16.80 -3.69
CA THR A 144 -15.55 -15.49 -4.29
C THR A 144 -16.54 -15.23 -5.42
N TYR A 145 -17.28 -14.12 -5.35
CA TYR A 145 -18.22 -13.70 -6.39
C TYR A 145 -17.58 -12.68 -7.34
N CYS A 146 -18.13 -12.50 -8.55
CA CYS A 146 -17.58 -11.55 -9.53
C CYS A 146 -17.63 -10.07 -9.08
N PHE A 147 -18.47 -9.75 -8.10
CA PHE A 147 -18.58 -8.45 -7.46
C PHE A 147 -17.88 -8.39 -6.10
N ASP A 148 -17.12 -9.43 -5.73
CA ASP A 148 -16.34 -9.43 -4.49
C ASP A 148 -15.15 -8.47 -4.62
N ALA A 149 -15.18 -7.42 -3.80
CA ALA A 149 -14.12 -6.44 -3.79
C ALA A 149 -12.87 -7.03 -3.12
N PHE A 150 -11.72 -6.85 -3.77
CA PHE A 150 -10.42 -7.12 -3.17
C PHE A 150 -10.20 -8.56 -2.67
N PRO A 151 -10.41 -9.61 -3.49
CA PRO A 151 -10.27 -11.00 -3.06
C PRO A 151 -8.79 -11.39 -2.90
N ASN A 152 -8.17 -10.99 -1.80
CA ASN A 152 -6.81 -11.38 -1.42
C ASN A 152 -6.64 -12.90 -1.38
N ILE A 153 -7.68 -13.63 -0.98
CA ILE A 153 -7.70 -15.11 -0.91
C ILE A 153 -7.39 -15.78 -2.27
N ASP A 154 -7.72 -15.11 -3.38
CA ASP A 154 -7.46 -15.63 -4.74
C ASP A 154 -6.05 -15.27 -5.24
N LYS A 155 -5.38 -14.31 -4.59
CA LYS A 155 -4.08 -13.78 -5.00
C LYS A 155 -2.93 -14.23 -4.12
N ILE A 156 -3.17 -14.51 -2.84
CA ILE A 156 -2.13 -14.82 -1.85
C ILE A 156 -1.27 -16.03 -2.24
N SER A 157 -1.89 -17.02 -2.88
CA SER A 157 -1.20 -18.20 -3.42
C SER A 157 -0.23 -17.90 -4.57
N LYS A 158 -0.14 -16.66 -5.05
CA LYS A 158 0.83 -16.21 -6.07
C LYS A 158 2.01 -15.45 -5.47
N VAL A 159 1.95 -15.11 -4.18
CA VAL A 159 3.05 -14.43 -3.49
C VAL A 159 4.15 -15.45 -3.23
N THR A 160 5.31 -15.25 -3.87
CA THR A 160 6.49 -16.12 -3.79
C THR A 160 7.50 -15.66 -2.74
N SER A 161 7.34 -14.45 -2.21
CA SER A 161 8.13 -13.92 -1.09
C SER A 161 7.72 -14.58 0.24
N PRO A 162 8.61 -14.64 1.25
CA PRO A 162 8.22 -14.97 2.63
C PRO A 162 7.09 -14.06 3.13
N VAL A 163 6.08 -14.64 3.77
CA VAL A 163 4.91 -13.91 4.28
C VAL A 163 4.77 -14.08 5.79
N LEU A 164 4.86 -12.97 6.54
CA LEU A 164 4.51 -12.90 7.95
C LEU A 164 3.07 -12.40 8.08
N VAL A 165 2.22 -13.17 8.75
CA VAL A 165 0.87 -12.74 9.13
C VAL A 165 0.85 -12.40 10.62
N ILE A 166 0.28 -11.24 10.95
CA ILE A 166 0.10 -10.74 12.31
C ILE A 166 -1.38 -10.46 12.50
N HIS A 167 -2.01 -10.97 13.56
CA HIS A 167 -3.44 -10.78 13.82
C HIS A 167 -3.75 -10.90 15.31
N GLY A 168 -4.62 -10.03 15.84
CA GLY A 168 -5.21 -10.20 17.17
C GLY A 168 -6.29 -11.29 17.19
N THR A 169 -6.37 -12.08 18.26
CA THR A 169 -7.36 -13.17 18.36
C THR A 169 -8.78 -12.67 18.66
N GLU A 170 -8.91 -11.44 19.19
CA GLU A 170 -10.18 -10.78 19.51
C GLU A 170 -10.48 -9.61 18.55
N ASP A 171 -9.92 -9.63 17.33
CA ASP A 171 -10.15 -8.60 16.31
C ASP A 171 -11.63 -8.52 15.91
N GLU A 172 -12.27 -7.43 16.34
CA GLU A 172 -13.69 -7.17 16.20
C GLU A 172 -14.08 -6.56 14.84
N VAL A 173 -13.09 -6.13 14.05
CA VAL A 173 -13.29 -5.47 12.75
C VAL A 173 -13.05 -6.45 11.62
N ILE A 174 -11.94 -7.20 11.69
CA ILE A 174 -11.55 -8.22 10.74
C ILE A 174 -11.31 -9.50 11.53
N ASP A 175 -12.30 -10.39 11.52
CA ASP A 175 -12.23 -11.65 12.28
C ASP A 175 -10.92 -12.41 12.04
N PHE A 176 -10.39 -12.99 13.11
CA PHE A 176 -9.13 -13.75 13.12
C PHE A 176 -9.04 -14.83 12.02
N SER A 177 -10.18 -15.42 11.63
CA SER A 177 -10.24 -16.40 10.55
C SER A 177 -9.69 -15.88 9.22
N HIS A 178 -9.69 -14.56 9.00
CA HIS A 178 -9.12 -13.97 7.79
C HIS A 178 -7.59 -14.10 7.75
N GLY A 179 -6.92 -13.80 8.86
CA GLY A 179 -5.47 -13.98 9.02
C GLY A 179 -5.09 -15.44 8.86
N LEU A 180 -5.80 -16.33 9.54
CA LEU A 180 -5.59 -17.77 9.45
C LEU A 180 -5.76 -18.30 8.01
N ALA A 181 -6.84 -17.93 7.33
CA ALA A 181 -7.13 -18.39 5.97
C ALA A 181 -6.10 -17.91 4.94
N LEU A 182 -5.55 -16.70 5.11
CA LEU A 182 -4.48 -16.20 4.24
C LEU A 182 -3.16 -16.91 4.55
N TYR A 183 -2.83 -17.10 5.83
CA TYR A 183 -1.65 -17.83 6.27
C TYR A 183 -1.59 -19.26 5.70
N GLU A 184 -2.68 -20.02 5.83
CA GLU A 184 -2.79 -21.40 5.32
C GLU A 184 -2.66 -21.52 3.79
N ARG A 185 -2.93 -20.43 3.06
CA ARG A 185 -2.95 -20.40 1.60
C ARG A 185 -1.70 -19.74 0.99
N CYS A 186 -0.80 -19.23 1.83
CA CYS A 186 0.50 -18.70 1.40
C CYS A 186 1.38 -19.82 0.83
N GLN A 187 2.18 -19.51 -0.19
CA GLN A 187 3.19 -20.48 -0.67
C GLN A 187 4.38 -20.59 0.30
N ARG A 188 4.75 -19.47 0.93
CA ARG A 188 5.90 -19.38 1.85
C ARG A 188 5.53 -18.62 3.12
N PRO A 189 4.61 -19.15 3.94
CA PRO A 189 4.36 -18.59 5.25
C PRO A 189 5.60 -18.75 6.13
N VAL A 190 5.92 -17.72 6.91
CA VAL A 190 6.81 -17.85 8.07
C VAL A 190 5.96 -17.90 9.34
N GLU A 191 6.57 -18.23 10.49
CA GLU A 191 5.84 -18.37 11.76
C GLU A 191 4.95 -17.13 12.02
N PRO A 192 3.64 -17.26 12.17
CA PRO A 192 2.77 -16.11 12.32
C PRO A 192 2.90 -15.49 13.71
N LEU A 193 2.28 -14.33 13.90
CA LEU A 193 2.07 -13.75 15.23
C LEU A 193 0.58 -13.59 15.50
N TRP A 194 0.06 -14.50 16.30
CA TRP A 194 -1.28 -14.40 16.88
C TRP A 194 -1.15 -13.73 18.24
N VAL A 195 -1.74 -12.56 18.39
CA VAL A 195 -1.70 -11.81 19.65
C VAL A 195 -2.97 -12.08 20.43
N GLU A 196 -2.84 -12.92 21.46
CA GLU A 196 -3.96 -13.33 22.30
C GLU A 196 -4.58 -12.13 23.02
N GLY A 197 -5.90 -11.95 22.90
CA GLY A 197 -6.64 -10.86 23.53
C GLY A 197 -6.51 -9.49 22.86
N ALA A 198 -5.75 -9.38 21.76
CA ALA A 198 -5.67 -8.14 20.99
C ALA A 198 -6.85 -8.00 20.01
N GLY A 199 -7.36 -6.79 19.88
CA GLY A 199 -8.35 -6.36 18.88
C GLY A 199 -7.70 -5.79 17.62
N HIS A 200 -8.46 -5.05 16.81
CA HIS A 200 -7.97 -4.59 15.49
C HIS A 200 -6.85 -3.53 15.53
N ASN A 201 -6.83 -2.69 16.58
CA ASN A 201 -6.02 -1.46 16.64
C ASN A 201 -5.11 -1.38 17.88
N ASP A 202 -4.88 -2.50 18.55
CA ASP A 202 -4.06 -2.54 19.77
C ASP A 202 -2.93 -3.58 19.71
N VAL A 203 -2.83 -4.36 18.64
CA VAL A 203 -1.80 -5.39 18.43
C VAL A 203 -0.39 -4.83 18.64
N GLU A 204 -0.11 -3.62 18.15
CA GLU A 204 1.19 -2.96 18.29
C GLU A 204 1.54 -2.55 19.74
N LEU A 205 0.56 -2.53 20.64
CA LEU A 205 0.77 -2.21 22.06
C LEU A 205 1.36 -3.40 22.82
N TYR A 206 1.29 -4.61 22.27
CA TYR A 206 1.84 -5.81 22.87
C TYR A 206 3.33 -5.95 22.53
N GLY A 207 4.18 -6.15 23.53
CA GLY A 207 5.64 -6.22 23.34
C GLY A 207 6.10 -7.30 22.34
N GLN A 208 5.34 -8.40 22.21
CA GLN A 208 5.61 -9.46 21.24
C GLN A 208 5.57 -8.99 19.78
N TYR A 209 4.85 -7.92 19.48
CA TYR A 209 4.77 -7.34 18.14
C TYR A 209 6.15 -6.93 17.63
N LEU A 210 6.85 -6.10 18.41
CA LEU A 210 8.17 -5.61 18.03
C LEU A 210 9.22 -6.72 18.00
N GLU A 211 9.15 -7.66 18.96
CA GLU A 211 10.09 -8.78 19.02
C GLU A 211 9.94 -9.72 17.83
N ARG A 212 8.71 -10.04 17.42
CA ARG A 212 8.46 -10.84 16.21
C ARG A 212 8.99 -10.15 14.96
N LEU A 213 8.75 -8.83 14.80
CA LEU A 213 9.23 -8.08 13.64
C LEU A 213 10.76 -8.08 13.56
N LYS A 214 11.45 -7.87 14.68
CA LYS A 214 12.92 -7.95 14.75
C LYS A 214 13.41 -9.33 14.32
N GLN A 215 12.81 -10.40 14.85
CA GLN A 215 13.14 -11.77 14.48
C GLN A 215 12.94 -12.01 12.97
N PHE A 216 11.80 -11.57 12.43
CA PHE A 216 11.47 -11.72 11.01
C PHE A 216 12.53 -11.07 10.11
N VAL A 217 12.85 -9.82 10.39
CA VAL A 217 13.83 -9.04 9.61
C VAL A 217 15.24 -9.61 9.74
N ALA A 218 15.63 -10.07 10.94
CA ALA A 218 17.00 -10.52 11.20
C ALA A 218 17.29 -11.95 10.69
N HIS A 219 16.28 -12.82 10.62
CA HIS A 219 16.52 -14.26 10.47
C HIS A 219 15.69 -14.95 9.38
N GLU A 220 14.63 -14.34 8.88
CA GLU A 220 13.66 -15.00 8.00
C GLU A 220 13.53 -14.34 6.62
N LEU A 221 14.28 -13.26 6.38
CA LEU A 221 14.50 -12.72 5.05
C LEU A 221 15.48 -13.63 4.30
N VAL A 222 15.17 -13.91 3.03
CA VAL A 222 16.06 -14.66 2.14
C VAL A 222 17.19 -13.71 1.75
N ASN A 223 18.41 -13.95 2.25
CA ASN A 223 19.62 -13.31 1.73
C ASN A 223 19.98 -13.86 0.35
#